data_AF-A0A9W3C7N7-F1
#
_entry.id   AF-A0A9W3C7N7-F1
#
_cell.length_a   1.000
_cell.length_b   1.000
_cell.length_c   1.000
_cell.angle_alpha   90.00
_cell.angle_beta   90.00
_cell.angle_gamma   90.00
#
_symmetry.space_group_name_H-M   'P 1'
#
loop_
_entity.id
_entity.type
_entity.pdbx_description
1 polymer ?
#
loop_
_entity_poly.entity_id
_entity_poly.type
_entity_poly.pdbx_seq_one_letter_code
_entity_poly.pdbx_strand_id
1 'polypeptide(L)'
;MDQRRSNANQSRSTDRKTVEKNRRIQMKALYSELNSLLPQTSRESLALPDQLDEAANYIKKLQVNVEKKKERKRKLVATSAFEKLNSTGSSSMSSSVDVSVLRKLPRIEIQETGPVLHIFLVTSLEHKFMFHEITRVITEESGAEITHAGYSIVDDAVFHTIHCKIMDQRDGAN
;
A
#
# COMPACT_ATOMS: atom_id res chain seq x y z
N MET A 1 -0.19 36.80 -57.90
CA MET A 1 0.62 35.97 -56.96
C MET A 1 -0.29 35.26 -55.93
N ASP A 2 -1.57 35.06 -56.24
CA ASP A 2 -2.61 34.90 -55.23
C ASP A 2 -2.99 33.43 -54.96
N GLN A 3 -2.64 32.54 -55.89
CA GLN A 3 -2.97 31.12 -55.83
C GLN A 3 -2.17 30.34 -54.78
N ARG A 4 -0.96 30.79 -54.42
CA ARG A 4 -0.17 30.19 -53.33
C ARG A 4 -0.67 30.58 -51.93
N ARG A 5 -1.20 31.80 -51.78
CA ARG A 5 -1.78 32.27 -50.50
C ARG A 5 -3.11 31.58 -50.18
N SER A 6 -3.95 31.31 -51.18
CA SER A 6 -5.22 30.59 -50.99
C SER A 6 -4.99 29.12 -50.58
N ASN A 7 -4.01 28.45 -51.18
CA ASN A 7 -3.72 27.03 -50.90
C ASN A 7 -3.13 26.83 -49.49
N ALA A 8 -2.24 27.73 -49.05
CA ALA A 8 -1.70 27.72 -47.68
C ALA A 8 -2.81 27.92 -46.63
N ASN A 9 -3.78 28.81 -46.89
CA ASN A 9 -4.91 29.04 -45.98
C ASN A 9 -5.88 27.84 -45.91
N GLN A 10 -6.12 27.14 -47.02
CA GLN A 10 -6.92 25.92 -47.01
C GLN A 10 -6.25 24.79 -46.21
N SER A 11 -4.94 24.57 -46.42
CA SER A 11 -4.18 23.56 -45.67
C SER A 11 -4.17 23.82 -44.14
N ARG A 12 -4.02 25.09 -43.73
CA ARG A 12 -4.08 25.49 -42.32
C ARG A 12 -5.49 25.32 -41.72
N SER A 13 -6.53 25.51 -42.52
CA SER A 13 -7.92 25.27 -42.13
C SER A 13 -8.21 23.79 -41.93
N THR A 14 -7.73 22.92 -42.83
CA THR A 14 -7.87 21.47 -42.70
C THR A 14 -7.09 20.92 -41.51
N ASP A 15 -5.89 21.44 -41.26
CA ASP A 15 -5.07 21.07 -40.10
C ASP A 15 -5.78 21.43 -38.78
N ARG A 16 -6.29 22.66 -38.67
CA ARG A 16 -7.10 23.09 -37.52
C ARG A 16 -8.32 22.22 -37.27
N LYS A 17 -9.02 21.80 -38.34
CA LYS A 17 -10.18 20.90 -38.24
C LYS A 17 -9.78 19.52 -37.70
N THR A 18 -8.63 18.99 -38.14
CA THR A 18 -8.10 17.71 -37.70
C THR A 18 -7.66 17.76 -36.24
N VAL A 19 -6.93 18.81 -35.83
CA VAL A 19 -6.53 19.02 -34.44
C VAL A 19 -7.74 19.08 -33.51
N GLU A 20 -8.76 19.86 -33.86
CA GLU A 20 -9.98 19.95 -33.05
C GLU A 20 -10.77 18.63 -33.02
N LYS A 21 -10.79 17.88 -34.14
CA LYS A 21 -11.39 16.54 -34.16
C LYS A 21 -10.67 15.60 -33.19
N ASN A 22 -9.34 15.56 -33.23
CA ASN A 22 -8.54 14.72 -32.33
C ASN A 22 -8.77 15.11 -30.86
N ARG A 23 -8.81 16.41 -30.55
CA ARG A 23 -9.13 16.92 -29.22
C ARG A 23 -10.49 16.41 -28.72
N ARG A 24 -11.53 16.43 -29.56
CA ARG A 24 -12.86 15.90 -29.21
C ARG A 24 -12.88 14.39 -29.00
N ILE A 25 -12.14 13.64 -29.80
CA ILE A 25 -12.02 12.18 -29.64
C ILE A 25 -11.35 11.86 -28.29
N GLN A 26 -10.25 12.54 -27.96
CA GLN A 26 -9.57 12.38 -26.68
C GLN A 26 -10.48 12.71 -25.50
N MET A 27 -11.20 13.85 -25.54
CA MET A 27 -12.16 14.21 -24.50
C MET A 27 -13.23 13.13 -24.34
N LYS A 28 -13.80 12.61 -25.44
CA LYS A 28 -14.81 11.55 -25.38
C LYS A 28 -14.27 10.28 -24.73
N ALA A 29 -13.01 9.91 -25.00
CA ALA A 29 -12.37 8.76 -24.38
C ALA A 29 -12.22 8.95 -22.86
N LEU A 30 -11.77 10.13 -22.41
CA LEU A 30 -11.62 10.44 -20.98
C LEU A 30 -12.94 10.40 -20.23
N TYR A 31 -14.02 10.93 -20.81
CA TYR A 31 -15.36 10.81 -20.21
C TYR A 31 -15.81 9.36 -20.08
N SER A 32 -15.53 8.52 -21.10
CA SER A 32 -15.85 7.10 -21.03
C SER A 32 -15.08 6.38 -19.92
N GLU A 33 -13.81 6.71 -19.74
CA GLU A 33 -12.97 6.16 -18.67
C GLU A 33 -13.47 6.61 -17.30
N LEU A 34 -13.75 7.91 -17.12
CA LEU A 34 -14.32 8.45 -15.89
C LEU A 34 -15.61 7.72 -15.50
N ASN A 35 -16.55 7.61 -16.44
CA ASN A 35 -17.84 6.97 -16.20
C ASN A 35 -17.71 5.47 -15.88
N SER A 36 -16.65 4.80 -16.36
CA SER A 36 -16.38 3.40 -16.02
C SER A 36 -15.96 3.19 -14.56
N LEU A 37 -15.42 4.23 -13.91
CA LEU A 37 -15.00 4.22 -12.51
C LEU A 37 -16.14 4.55 -11.54
N LEU A 38 -17.27 5.04 -12.07
CA LEU A 38 -18.44 5.37 -11.26
C LEU A 38 -19.29 4.11 -10.98
N PRO A 39 -20.07 4.09 -9.87
CA PRO A 39 -20.99 3.00 -9.58
C PRO A 39 -22.01 2.78 -10.71
N GLN A 40 -22.30 1.52 -11.05
CA GLN A 40 -23.19 1.18 -12.18
C GLN A 40 -24.62 1.72 -12.09
N THR A 41 -25.03 2.28 -10.95
CA THR A 41 -26.34 2.88 -10.73
C THR A 41 -26.58 4.19 -11.50
N SER A 42 -25.54 4.78 -12.11
CA SER A 42 -25.63 6.04 -12.86
C SER A 42 -25.51 5.91 -14.38
N ARG A 43 -25.76 4.71 -14.93
CA ARG A 43 -25.78 4.47 -16.38
C ARG A 43 -26.97 5.13 -17.10
N GLU A 44 -27.80 5.91 -16.41
CA GLU A 44 -28.77 6.77 -17.05
C GLU A 44 -28.06 7.87 -17.84
N SER A 45 -28.57 8.18 -19.03
CA SER A 45 -27.96 9.11 -19.98
C SER A 45 -28.00 10.56 -19.46
N LEU A 46 -27.16 10.87 -18.47
CA LEU A 46 -26.99 12.21 -17.91
C LEU A 46 -26.26 13.13 -18.89
N ALA A 47 -26.56 14.43 -18.84
CA ALA A 47 -25.83 15.42 -19.62
C ALA A 47 -24.36 15.50 -19.15
N LEU A 48 -23.44 15.87 -20.05
CA LEU A 48 -21.99 15.90 -19.75
C LEU A 48 -21.61 16.70 -18.48
N PRO A 49 -22.23 17.86 -18.16
CA PRO A 49 -21.95 18.56 -16.91
C PRO A 49 -22.36 17.76 -15.67
N ASP A 50 -23.54 17.14 -15.72
CA ASP A 50 -24.09 16.34 -14.62
C ASP A 50 -23.21 15.11 -14.31
N GLN A 51 -22.58 14.52 -15.35
CA GLN A 51 -21.62 13.42 -15.19
C GLN A 51 -20.37 13.84 -14.39
N LEU A 52 -19.87 15.05 -14.61
CA LEU A 52 -18.72 15.58 -13.85
C LEU A 52 -19.10 15.86 -12.40
N ASP A 53 -20.28 16.43 -12.17
CA ASP A 53 -20.78 16.70 -10.82
C ASP A 53 -21.00 15.40 -10.04
N GLU A 54 -21.52 14.36 -10.70
CA GLU A 54 -21.65 13.04 -10.09
C GLU A 54 -20.29 12.45 -9.70
N ALA A 55 -19.30 12.53 -10.59
CA ALA A 55 -17.95 12.08 -10.29
C ALA A 55 -17.35 12.83 -9.09
N ALA A 56 -17.51 14.16 -9.05
CA ALA A 56 -17.06 14.98 -7.94
C ALA A 56 -17.76 14.59 -6.62
N ASN A 57 -19.06 14.33 -6.65
CA ASN A 57 -19.82 13.87 -5.50
C ASN A 57 -19.39 12.46 -5.05
N TYR A 58 -19.08 11.58 -5.99
CA TYR A 58 -18.59 10.24 -5.68
C TYR A 58 -17.21 10.29 -4.99
N ILE A 59 -16.30 11.14 -5.46
CA ILE A 59 -15.00 11.37 -4.80
C ILE A 59 -15.21 11.83 -3.35
N LYS A 60 -16.08 12.82 -3.11
CA LYS A 60 -16.41 13.29 -1.75
C LYS A 60 -16.97 12.15 -0.88
N LYS A 61 -17.87 11.33 -1.43
CA LYS A 61 -18.43 10.15 -0.73
C LYS A 61 -17.35 9.14 -0.36
N LEU A 62 -16.40 8.88 -1.27
CA LEU A 62 -15.27 7.99 -1.01
C LEU A 62 -14.36 8.51 0.11
N GLN A 63 -14.05 9.81 0.12
CA GLN A 63 -13.26 10.44 1.18
C GLN A 63 -13.90 10.24 2.56
N VAL A 64 -15.20 10.51 2.69
CA VAL A 64 -15.96 10.29 3.93
C VAL A 64 -15.96 8.81 4.32
N ASN A 65 -16.11 7.90 3.36
CA ASN A 65 -16.09 6.46 3.62
C ASN A 65 -14.74 5.96 4.11
N VAL A 66 -13.63 6.50 3.58
CA VAL A 66 -12.28 6.18 4.04
C VAL A 66 -12.11 6.62 5.49
N GLU A 67 -12.52 7.84 5.84
CA GLU A 67 -12.39 8.33 7.22
C GLU A 67 -13.27 7.52 8.17
N LYS A 68 -14.51 7.20 7.78
CA LYS A 68 -15.40 6.34 8.57
C LYS A 68 -14.82 4.95 8.80
N LYS A 69 -14.16 4.36 7.80
CA LYS A 69 -13.47 3.07 7.93
C LYS A 69 -12.26 3.18 8.87
N LYS A 70 -11.46 4.25 8.77
CA LYS A 70 -10.34 4.51 9.70
C LYS A 70 -10.82 4.67 11.14
N GLU A 71 -11.89 5.43 11.37
CA GLU A 71 -12.47 5.62 12.70
C GLU A 71 -13.00 4.31 13.28
N ARG A 72 -13.70 3.50 12.49
CA ARG A 72 -14.12 2.16 12.92
C ARG A 72 -12.92 1.29 13.31
N LYS A 73 -11.86 1.28 12.49
CA LYS A 73 -10.63 0.55 12.82
C LYS A 73 -10.04 1.00 14.17
N ARG A 74 -9.96 2.32 14.41
CA ARG A 74 -9.48 2.89 15.69
C ARG A 74 -10.33 2.42 16.88
N LYS A 75 -11.66 2.49 16.77
CA LYS A 75 -12.59 2.05 17.83
C LYS A 75 -12.46 0.56 18.14
N LEU A 76 -12.38 -0.28 17.12
CA LEU A 76 -12.26 -1.74 17.29
C LEU A 76 -10.94 -2.11 17.99
N VAL A 77 -9.85 -1.43 17.65
CA VAL A 77 -8.57 -1.59 18.35
C VAL A 77 -8.71 -1.12 19.82
N ALA A 78 -9.35 0.02 20.08
CA ALA A 78 -9.56 0.52 21.43
C ALA A 78 -10.47 -0.38 22.30
N THR A 79 -11.55 -0.93 21.75
CA THR A 79 -12.46 -1.82 22.49
C THR A 79 -11.84 -3.19 22.73
N SER A 80 -11.08 -3.73 21.77
CA SER A 80 -10.32 -4.98 21.97
C SER A 80 -9.23 -4.85 23.05
N ALA A 81 -8.73 -3.63 23.27
CA ALA A 81 -7.84 -3.33 24.40
C ALA A 81 -8.59 -3.29 25.74
N PHE A 82 -9.85 -2.82 25.75
CA PHE A 82 -10.68 -2.72 26.97
C PHE A 82 -11.24 -4.07 27.44
N GLU A 83 -11.69 -4.95 26.53
CA GLU A 83 -12.22 -6.28 26.90
C GLU A 83 -11.14 -7.22 27.48
N LYS A 84 -9.86 -7.06 27.08
CA LYS A 84 -8.73 -7.79 27.66
C LYS A 84 -8.33 -7.33 29.06
N LEU A 85 -8.73 -6.12 29.48
CA LEU A 85 -8.49 -5.65 30.85
C LEU A 85 -9.53 -6.21 31.82
N ASN A 86 -10.78 -6.42 31.38
CA ASN A 86 -11.86 -6.90 32.24
C ASN A 86 -11.96 -8.43 32.34
N SER A 87 -11.18 -9.19 31.56
CA SER A 87 -11.14 -10.66 31.58
C SER A 87 -9.98 -11.25 32.39
N THR A 88 -9.17 -10.42 33.06
CA THR A 88 -8.06 -10.89 33.91
C THR A 88 -8.42 -10.72 35.39
N GLY A 89 -9.42 -11.49 35.82
CA GLY A 89 -9.55 -11.81 37.24
C GLY A 89 -8.45 -12.80 37.64
N SER A 90 -7.66 -12.44 38.65
CA SER A 90 -6.68 -13.27 39.37
C SER A 90 -5.34 -13.55 38.67
N SER A 91 -4.32 -12.75 38.98
CA SER A 91 -3.28 -13.12 39.97
C SER A 91 -2.12 -12.11 39.93
N SER A 92 -1.45 -12.05 41.06
CA SER A 92 -0.64 -10.96 41.59
C SER A 92 0.76 -10.78 41.00
N MET A 93 1.26 -9.55 41.20
CA MET A 93 2.63 -9.15 41.50
C MET A 93 3.57 -8.70 40.36
N SER A 94 3.86 -7.39 40.44
CA SER A 94 5.14 -6.73 40.19
C SER A 94 5.54 -6.36 38.76
N SER A 95 5.23 -5.11 38.39
CA SER A 95 6.20 -4.00 38.28
C SER A 95 5.71 -3.02 37.22
N SER A 96 5.50 -1.77 37.62
CA SER A 96 5.27 -0.57 36.79
C SER A 96 5.05 -0.80 35.29
N VAL A 97 3.86 -1.25 34.89
CA VAL A 97 3.47 -1.30 33.48
C VAL A 97 2.74 -0.01 33.14
N ASP A 98 3.53 0.92 32.64
CA ASP A 98 3.07 2.14 31.99
C ASP A 98 1.94 1.82 30.99
N VAL A 99 0.92 2.66 30.97
CA VAL A 99 -0.27 2.60 30.10
C VAL A 99 0.16 3.03 28.69
N SER A 100 1.06 2.26 28.09
CA SER A 100 1.72 2.52 26.82
C SER A 100 1.38 1.37 25.87
N VAL A 101 0.21 1.51 25.24
CA VAL A 101 -0.23 0.82 24.03
C VAL A 101 -0.40 -0.69 24.21
N LEU A 102 -1.48 -1.25 23.67
CA LEU A 102 -1.59 -2.67 23.39
C LEU A 102 -0.44 -3.07 22.44
N ARG A 103 0.76 -3.32 22.98
CA ARG A 103 1.96 -3.58 22.19
C ARG A 103 1.71 -4.87 21.44
N LYS A 104 1.45 -4.76 20.13
CA LYS A 104 1.51 -5.92 19.23
C LYS A 104 2.86 -6.55 19.46
N LEU A 105 2.86 -7.75 20.04
CA LEU A 105 4.08 -8.50 20.27
C LEU A 105 4.77 -8.73 18.92
N PRO A 106 6.10 -8.62 18.86
CA PRO A 106 6.85 -8.99 17.67
C PRO A 106 6.45 -10.40 17.21
N ARG A 107 6.15 -10.55 15.92
CA ARG A 107 5.84 -11.85 15.32
C ARG A 107 6.92 -12.19 14.30
N ILE A 108 7.48 -13.38 14.39
CA ILE A 108 8.48 -13.90 13.47
C ILE A 108 7.87 -15.10 12.74
N GLU A 109 8.08 -15.17 11.44
CA GLU A 109 7.75 -16.30 10.59
C GLU A 109 8.98 -16.65 9.75
N ILE A 110 9.30 -17.94 9.67
CA ILE A 110 10.47 -18.45 8.95
C ILE A 110 9.96 -19.47 7.94
N GLN A 111 10.36 -19.31 6.69
CA GLN A 111 10.05 -20.22 5.59
C GLN A 111 11.36 -20.71 4.96
N GLU A 112 11.47 -22.02 4.78
CA GLU A 112 12.62 -22.65 4.16
C GLU A 112 12.33 -22.98 2.70
N THR A 113 13.28 -22.67 1.81
CA THR A 113 13.19 -23.01 0.38
C THR A 113 14.57 -23.46 -0.10
N GLY A 114 14.85 -24.75 0.06
CA GLY A 114 16.18 -25.31 -0.21
C GLY A 114 17.23 -24.69 0.74
N PRO A 115 18.39 -24.23 0.24
CA PRO A 115 19.42 -23.63 1.09
C PRO A 115 19.11 -22.19 1.53
N VAL A 116 17.95 -21.64 1.14
CA VAL A 116 17.55 -20.27 1.43
C VAL A 116 16.46 -20.24 2.50
N LEU A 117 16.68 -19.41 3.52
CA LEU A 117 15.68 -19.09 4.54
C LEU A 117 15.10 -17.69 4.27
N HIS A 118 13.77 -17.62 4.24
CA HIS A 118 12.99 -16.40 4.19
C HIS A 118 12.43 -16.11 5.59
N ILE A 119 12.85 -14.99 6.18
CA ILE A 119 12.45 -14.57 7.52
C ILE A 119 11.62 -13.31 7.41
N PHE A 120 10.40 -13.38 7.93
CA PHE A 120 9.45 -12.28 8.01
C PHE A 120 9.25 -11.89 9.48
N LEU A 121 9.65 -10.66 9.83
CA LEU A 121 9.49 -10.13 11.18
C LEU A 121 8.51 -8.96 11.14
N VAL A 122 7.50 -8.99 12.00
CA VAL A 122 6.58 -7.87 12.22
C VAL A 122 6.82 -7.30 13.61
N THR A 123 7.24 -6.05 13.69
CA THR A 123 7.51 -5.33 14.96
C THR A 123 6.71 -4.04 15.05
N SER A 124 6.49 -3.54 16.26
CA SER A 124 6.17 -2.12 16.48
C SER A 124 7.43 -1.25 16.34
N LEU A 125 7.27 0.06 16.12
CA LEU A 125 8.36 1.05 16.10
C LEU A 125 9.23 1.07 17.37
N GLU A 126 8.73 0.54 18.48
CA GLU A 126 9.46 0.43 19.75
C GLU A 126 10.47 -0.72 19.78
N HIS A 127 10.36 -1.70 18.88
CA HIS A 127 11.17 -2.92 18.88
C HIS A 127 12.19 -2.97 17.74
N LYS A 128 12.72 -1.80 17.32
CA LYS A 128 13.69 -1.69 16.21
C LYS A 128 14.96 -2.52 16.42
N PHE A 129 15.33 -2.78 17.68
CA PHE A 129 16.50 -3.59 18.02
C PHE A 129 16.39 -5.05 17.57
N MET A 130 15.17 -5.59 17.43
CA MET A 130 14.93 -6.99 17.04
C MET A 130 15.52 -7.31 15.67
N PHE A 131 15.47 -6.36 14.72
CA PHE A 131 16.05 -6.57 13.40
C PHE A 131 17.58 -6.74 13.48
N HIS A 132 18.24 -5.90 14.28
CA HIS A 132 19.67 -6.02 14.53
C HIS A 132 20.02 -7.35 15.21
N GLU A 133 19.21 -7.77 16.18
CA GLU A 133 19.44 -9.03 16.89
C GLU A 133 19.27 -10.25 15.98
N ILE A 134 18.24 -10.29 15.14
CA ILE A 134 18.03 -11.37 14.18
C ILE A 134 19.16 -11.40 13.13
N THR A 135 19.56 -10.26 12.59
CA THR A 135 20.69 -10.20 11.64
C THR A 135 21.99 -10.66 12.27
N ARG A 136 22.24 -10.32 13.54
CA ARG A 136 23.37 -10.83 14.32
C ARG A 136 23.32 -12.36 14.48
N VAL A 137 22.19 -12.91 14.93
CA VAL A 137 22.03 -14.37 15.12
C VAL A 137 22.23 -15.14 13.81
N ILE A 138 21.71 -14.63 12.69
CA ILE A 138 21.87 -15.27 11.38
C ILE A 138 23.35 -15.28 10.95
N THR A 139 24.06 -14.18 11.15
CA THR A 139 25.43 -14.02 10.63
C THR A 139 26.49 -14.60 11.56
N GLU A 140 26.42 -14.30 12.86
CA GLU A 140 27.44 -14.68 13.84
C GLU A 140 27.24 -16.11 14.37
N GLU A 141 26.00 -16.51 14.69
CA GLU A 141 25.74 -17.82 15.30
C GLU A 141 25.50 -18.90 14.25
N SER A 142 24.80 -18.55 13.16
CA SER A 142 24.37 -19.53 12.15
C SER A 142 25.33 -19.63 10.96
N GLY A 143 26.27 -18.68 10.82
CA GLY A 143 27.19 -18.59 9.68
C GLY A 143 26.48 -18.41 8.34
N ALA A 144 25.21 -17.97 8.34
CA ALA A 144 24.41 -17.82 7.13
C ALA A 144 24.66 -16.45 6.49
N GLU A 145 24.77 -16.43 5.16
CA GLU A 145 24.99 -15.22 4.39
C GLU A 145 23.66 -14.53 4.13
N ILE A 146 23.51 -13.27 4.55
CA ILE A 146 22.32 -12.46 4.23
C ILE A 146 22.46 -11.96 2.80
N THR A 147 21.59 -12.44 1.92
CA THR A 147 21.54 -12.05 0.50
C THR A 147 20.64 -10.84 0.26
N HIS A 148 19.57 -10.72 1.05
CA HIS A 148 18.65 -9.59 0.97
C HIS A 148 18.13 -9.25 2.37
N ALA A 149 18.03 -7.96 2.65
CA ALA A 149 17.34 -7.46 3.82
C ALA A 149 16.62 -6.15 3.48
N GLY A 150 15.37 -6.04 3.92
CA GLY A 150 14.55 -4.88 3.64
C GLY A 150 13.46 -4.70 4.69
N TYR A 151 12.85 -3.53 4.69
CA TYR A 151 11.72 -3.24 5.56
C TYR A 151 10.67 -2.36 4.89
N SER A 152 9.46 -2.40 5.40
CA SER A 152 8.38 -1.49 5.06
C SER A 152 7.59 -1.13 6.32
N ILE A 153 6.96 0.05 6.31
CA ILE A 153 6.18 0.54 7.45
C ILE A 153 4.75 0.74 6.98
N VAL A 154 3.80 0.10 7.68
CA VAL A 154 2.37 0.26 7.43
C VAL A 154 1.68 0.53 8.76
N ASP A 155 1.07 1.71 8.87
CA ASP A 155 0.59 2.26 10.14
C ASP A 155 1.72 2.28 11.20
N ASP A 156 1.51 1.64 12.36
CA ASP A 156 2.47 1.55 13.47
C ASP A 156 3.26 0.22 13.47
N ALA A 157 3.17 -0.57 12.39
CA ALA A 157 3.89 -1.84 12.25
C ALA A 157 5.01 -1.72 11.21
N VAL A 158 6.16 -2.27 11.55
CA VAL A 158 7.32 -2.44 10.67
C VAL A 158 7.40 -3.90 10.26
N PHE A 159 7.43 -4.13 8.96
CA PHE A 159 7.55 -5.43 8.33
C PHE A 159 8.96 -5.55 7.79
N HIS A 160 9.76 -6.44 8.37
CA HIS A 160 11.10 -6.75 7.92
C HIS A 160 11.08 -8.05 7.14
N THR A 161 11.88 -8.09 6.08
CA THR A 161 12.10 -9.26 5.25
C THR A 161 13.59 -9.50 5.17
N ILE A 162 14.04 -10.69 5.53
CA ILE A 162 15.44 -11.10 5.46
C ILE A 162 15.50 -12.41 4.67
N HIS A 163 16.32 -12.45 3.63
CA HIS A 163 16.66 -13.68 2.92
C HIS A 163 18.11 -14.00 3.20
N CYS A 164 18.35 -15.18 3.76
CA CYS A 164 19.71 -15.66 3.99
C CYS A 164 19.91 -17.05 3.38
N LYS A 165 21.15 -17.32 3.00
CA LYS A 165 21.57 -18.59 2.45
C LYS A 165 22.44 -19.30 3.48
N ILE A 166 22.08 -20.53 3.82
CA ILE A 166 22.93 -21.39 4.64
C ILE A 166 24.07 -21.87 3.74
N MET A 167 25.32 -21.65 4.17
CA MET A 167 26.46 -22.24 3.49
C MET A 167 26.55 -23.71 3.90
N ASP A 168 26.40 -24.63 2.95
CA ASP A 168 26.73 -26.02 3.19
C ASP A 168 28.24 -26.11 3.44
N GLN A 169 28.65 -26.33 4.71
CA GLN A 169 29.99 -26.81 5.01
C GLN A 169 30.12 -28.26 4.55
N ARG A 170 30.24 -28.47 3.25
CA ARG A 170 30.74 -29.70 2.68
C ARG A 170 31.52 -29.38 1.41
N ASP A 171 32.72 -28.86 1.60
CA ASP A 171 33.82 -29.17 0.69
C ASP A 171 35.09 -29.39 1.52
N GLY A 172 35.40 -30.66 1.70
CA GLY A 172 36.45 -31.15 2.58
C GLY A 172 36.60 -32.65 2.42
N ALA A 173 36.87 -33.10 1.20
CA ALA A 173 37.52 -34.37 0.90
C ALA A 173 37.84 -34.48 -0.61
N ASN A 174 39.06 -34.08 -0.99
CA ASN A 174 40.03 -34.91 -1.73
C ASN A 174 41.30 -34.12 -2.00
#